data_AF-A0A7J3CJC2-F1
#
_entry.id   AF-A0A7J3CJC2-F1
#
_cell.length_a   1.000
_cell.length_b   1.000
_cell.length_c   1.000
_cell.angle_alpha   90.00
_cell.angle_beta   90.00
_cell.angle_gamma   90.00
#
_symmetry.space_group_name_H-M   'P 1'
#
loop_
_entity.id
_entity.type
_entity.pdbx_description
1 polymer ?
#
loop_
_entity_poly.entity_id
_entity_poly.type
_entity_poly.pdbx_seq_one_letter_code
_entity_poly.pdbx_strand_id
1 'polypeptide(L)'
;MEWQPKTEIGKKVKNGEIKNIDEILDSGKRIKEVEIVDALIPNLKYEILETKSVQRMSDNGRKRKWRVVVAVGDENGHVGIGIGKNEEKRPAVESAIRNAKLNLIKVPLGCGSWECNCNERHSIPIAVKKKLKSFELILKPAPRGLGISASETVGAVLRLAGVKDVWSFTRGKRGN
;
A
#
# COMPACT_ATOMS: atom_id res chain seq x y z
N MET A 1 -12.22 9.83 21.99
CA MET A 1 -12.59 8.50 22.51
C MET A 1 -11.30 7.72 22.67
N GLU A 2 -11.02 7.22 23.87
CA GLU A 2 -9.88 6.33 24.09
C GLU A 2 -10.11 5.00 23.35
N TRP A 3 -9.10 4.55 22.61
CA TRP A 3 -9.10 3.24 21.95
C TRP A 3 -9.21 2.13 23.00
N GLN A 4 -10.26 1.32 22.92
CA GLN A 4 -10.43 0.10 23.72
C GLN A 4 -10.15 -1.12 22.84
N PRO A 5 -8.96 -1.74 22.96
CA PRO A 5 -8.55 -2.81 22.07
C PRO A 5 -9.40 -4.07 22.29
N LYS A 6 -9.90 -4.63 21.19
CA LYS A 6 -10.69 -5.87 21.19
C LYS A 6 -9.83 -7.10 20.96
N THR A 7 -8.69 -6.97 20.28
CA THR A 7 -7.78 -8.08 20.02
C THR A 7 -6.65 -8.15 21.03
N GLU A 8 -6.05 -9.34 21.17
CA GLU A 8 -4.85 -9.55 21.98
C GLU A 8 -3.68 -8.68 21.50
N ILE A 9 -3.53 -8.51 20.18
CA ILE A 9 -2.51 -7.64 19.59
C ILE A 9 -2.77 -6.19 19.98
N GLY A 10 -4.03 -5.74 19.89
CA GLY A 10 -4.41 -4.39 20.30
C GLY A 10 -4.10 -4.13 21.78
N LYS A 11 -4.33 -5.12 22.66
CA LYS A 11 -3.96 -5.01 24.08
C LYS A 11 -2.46 -4.87 24.28
N LYS A 12 -1.66 -5.72 23.61
CA LYS A 12 -0.18 -5.66 23.68
C LYS A 12 0.39 -4.34 23.17
N VAL A 13 -0.17 -3.81 22.08
CA VAL A 13 0.23 -2.51 21.52
C VAL A 13 -0.16 -1.37 22.48
N LYS A 14 -1.37 -1.40 23.04
CA LYS A 14 -1.81 -0.40 24.04
C LYS A 14 -0.98 -0.45 25.32
N ASN A 15 -0.56 -1.64 25.76
CA ASN A 15 0.32 -1.84 26.90
C ASN A 15 1.78 -1.43 26.62
N GLY A 16 2.14 -1.12 25.37
CA GLY A 16 3.50 -0.74 24.97
C GLY A 16 4.49 -1.91 24.87
N GLU A 17 3.99 -3.16 24.87
CA GLU A 17 4.81 -4.37 24.72
C GLU A 17 5.35 -4.50 23.29
N ILE A 18 4.56 -4.08 22.29
CA ILE A 18 4.96 -4.05 20.88
C ILE A 18 5.13 -2.60 20.46
N LYS A 19 6.36 -2.24 20.11
CA LYS A 19 6.70 -0.87 19.67
C LYS A 19 6.91 -0.78 18.16
N ASN A 20 7.19 -1.90 17.50
CA ASN A 20 7.45 -1.95 16.07
C ASN A 20 6.36 -2.72 15.32
N ILE A 21 5.93 -2.18 14.18
CA ILE A 21 4.94 -2.85 13.34
C ILE A 21 5.52 -4.10 12.66
N ASP A 22 6.83 -4.09 12.41
CA ASP A 22 7.57 -5.21 11.84
C ASP A 22 7.36 -6.49 12.63
N GLU A 23 7.36 -6.44 13.96
CA GLU A 23 7.15 -7.61 14.82
C GLU A 23 5.78 -8.27 14.57
N ILE A 24 4.76 -7.47 14.27
CA ILE A 24 3.41 -7.95 13.98
C ILE A 24 3.37 -8.59 12.59
N LEU A 25 4.00 -7.93 11.60
CA LEU A 25 4.03 -8.38 10.21
C LEU A 25 4.85 -9.67 10.04
N ASP A 26 6.01 -9.75 10.67
CA ASP A 26 6.90 -10.92 10.66
C ASP A 26 6.30 -12.11 11.43
N SER A 27 5.48 -11.85 12.45
CA SER A 27 4.69 -12.90 13.14
C SER A 27 3.60 -13.55 12.27
N GLY A 28 3.35 -13.01 11.06
CA GLY A 28 2.30 -13.50 10.15
C GLY A 28 0.87 -13.29 10.65
N LYS A 29 0.68 -12.54 11.75
CA LYS A 29 -0.63 -12.28 12.33
C LYS A 29 -1.32 -11.14 11.57
N ARG A 30 -2.61 -11.31 11.29
CA ARG A 30 -3.40 -10.29 10.59
C ARG A 30 -3.81 -9.17 11.54
N ILE A 31 -3.60 -7.93 11.10
CA ILE A 31 -4.08 -6.73 11.77
C ILE A 31 -5.60 -6.63 11.51
N LYS A 32 -6.38 -6.54 12.59
CA LYS A 32 -7.86 -6.42 12.53
C LYS A 32 -8.38 -5.07 13.05
N GLU A 33 -7.52 -4.30 13.71
CA GLU A 33 -7.85 -3.00 14.27
C GLU A 33 -6.97 -1.93 13.62
N VAL A 34 -7.61 -0.85 13.20
CA VAL A 34 -6.95 0.24 12.45
C VAL A 34 -6.12 1.10 13.39
N GLU A 35 -6.60 1.23 14.62
CA GLU A 35 -5.97 1.99 15.71
C GLU A 35 -4.58 1.44 16.07
N ILE A 36 -4.31 0.15 15.82
CA ILE A 36 -2.96 -0.43 15.96
C ILE A 36 -1.98 0.28 15.03
N VAL A 37 -2.38 0.51 13.78
CA VAL A 37 -1.52 1.15 12.76
C VAL A 37 -1.34 2.63 13.08
N ASP A 38 -2.42 3.30 13.50
CA ASP A 38 -2.38 4.71 13.90
C ASP A 38 -1.49 4.96 15.14
N ALA A 39 -1.45 4.02 16.08
CA ALA A 39 -0.60 4.10 17.27
C ALA A 39 0.89 3.86 16.94
N LEU A 40 1.18 2.92 16.03
CA LEU A 40 2.56 2.53 15.69
C LEU A 40 3.19 3.46 14.64
N ILE A 41 2.40 3.98 13.69
CA ILE A 41 2.88 4.86 12.64
C ILE A 41 1.94 6.08 12.50
N PRO A 42 2.23 7.18 13.21
CA PRO A 42 1.38 8.37 13.17
C PRO A 42 1.46 9.14 11.84
N ASN A 43 2.57 9.00 11.09
CA ASN A 43 2.82 9.73 9.84
C ASN A 43 2.40 8.95 8.58
N LEU A 44 1.20 8.37 8.58
CA LEU A 44 0.69 7.66 7.40
C LEU A 44 0.20 8.65 6.34
N LYS A 45 0.79 8.61 5.15
CA LYS A 45 0.27 9.31 3.96
C LYS A 45 -0.65 8.38 3.17
N TYR A 46 -1.59 8.97 2.44
CA TYR A 46 -2.46 8.23 1.52
C TYR A 46 -2.55 8.92 0.17
N GLU A 47 -2.69 8.13 -0.89
CA GLU A 47 -2.89 8.62 -2.25
C GLU A 47 -4.02 7.84 -2.92
N ILE A 48 -4.90 8.55 -3.61
CA ILE A 48 -6.04 7.94 -4.32
C ILE A 48 -5.55 7.50 -5.69
N LEU A 49 -5.56 6.18 -5.93
CA LEU A 49 -5.08 5.60 -7.19
C LEU A 49 -6.16 5.60 -8.27
N GLU A 50 -7.39 5.27 -7.89
CA GLU A 50 -8.48 5.10 -8.84
C GLU A 50 -9.83 5.42 -8.18
N THR A 51 -10.67 6.16 -8.90
CA THR A 51 -12.08 6.38 -8.54
C THR A 51 -12.97 5.96 -9.70
N LYS A 52 -13.84 4.98 -9.49
CA LYS A 52 -14.80 4.48 -10.47
C LYS A 52 -16.22 4.52 -9.90
N SER A 53 -17.19 4.94 -10.70
CA SER A 53 -18.60 4.72 -10.35
C SER A 53 -19.11 3.43 -10.95
N VAL A 54 -19.55 2.51 -10.08
CA VAL A 54 -20.16 1.24 -10.47
C VAL A 54 -21.66 1.33 -10.24
N GLN A 55 -22.45 0.81 -11.19
CA GLN A 55 -23.91 0.85 -11.11
C GLN A 55 -24.46 -0.58 -11.18
N ARG A 56 -25.42 -0.90 -10.30
CA ARG A 56 -26.21 -2.13 -10.37
C ARG A 56 -27.61 -1.76 -10.85
N MET A 57 -28.07 -2.41 -11.92
CA MET A 57 -29.46 -2.31 -12.36
C MET A 57 -30.33 -3.19 -11.45
N SER A 58 -31.48 -2.69 -11.04
CA SER A 58 -32.52 -3.42 -10.29
C SER A 58 -33.87 -3.06 -10.89
N ASP A 59 -34.90 -3.85 -10.63
CA ASP A 59 -36.25 -3.60 -11.14
C ASP A 59 -36.78 -2.22 -10.70
N ASN A 60 -36.38 -1.77 -9.52
CA ASN A 60 -36.70 -0.44 -8.98
C ASN A 60 -35.67 0.66 -9.33
N GLY A 61 -34.99 0.53 -10.48
CA GLY A 61 -34.05 1.54 -11.00
C GLY A 61 -32.56 1.24 -10.82
N ARG A 62 -31.72 2.25 -11.07
CA ARG A 62 -30.25 2.12 -11.05
C ARG A 62 -29.68 2.54 -9.70
N LYS A 63 -29.03 1.61 -8.99
CA LYS A 63 -28.28 1.91 -7.75
C LYS A 63 -26.81 2.15 -8.06
N ARG A 64 -26.35 3.40 -7.90
CA ARG A 64 -24.95 3.81 -8.11
C ARG A 64 -24.15 3.72 -6.81
N LYS A 65 -22.91 3.23 -6.91
CA LYS A 65 -21.92 3.24 -5.83
C LYS A 65 -20.57 3.72 -6.39
N TRP A 66 -19.79 4.39 -5.56
CA TRP A 66 -18.40 4.73 -5.86
C TRP A 66 -17.49 3.63 -5.34
N ARG A 67 -16.63 3.10 -6.21
CA ARG A 67 -15.50 2.24 -5.88
C ARG A 67 -14.24 3.08 -5.93
N VAL A 68 -13.52 3.14 -4.83
CA VAL A 68 -12.25 3.89 -4.71
C VAL A 68 -11.15 2.92 -4.32
N VAL A 69 -9.98 3.08 -4.95
CA VAL A 69 -8.76 2.36 -4.59
C VAL A 69 -7.77 3.39 -4.03
N VAL A 70 -7.26 3.12 -2.83
CA VAL A 70 -6.33 3.99 -2.11
C VAL A 70 -5.10 3.19 -1.74
N ALA A 71 -3.94 3.80 -1.87
CA ALA A 71 -2.70 3.32 -1.28
C ALA A 71 -2.35 4.17 -0.06
N VAL A 72 -1.81 3.53 0.98
CA VAL A 72 -1.29 4.18 2.18
C VAL A 72 0.16 3.77 2.39
N GLY A 73 0.98 4.63 2.97
CA GLY A 73 2.37 4.29 3.30
C GLY A 73 3.07 5.40 4.08
N ASP A 74 4.20 5.04 4.68
CA ASP A 74 5.04 5.89 5.54
C ASP A 74 6.38 6.27 4.89
N GLU A 75 6.55 5.98 3.60
CA GLU A 75 7.78 6.25 2.83
C GLU A 75 9.04 5.58 3.40
N ASN A 76 8.89 4.64 4.33
CA ASN A 76 9.99 3.94 4.99
C ASN A 76 9.80 2.42 4.99
N GLY A 77 9.26 1.89 3.88
CA GLY A 77 9.18 0.45 3.66
C GLY A 77 7.85 -0.20 4.08
N HIS A 78 6.82 0.55 4.46
CA HIS A 78 5.47 -0.01 4.57
C HIS A 78 4.50 0.64 3.59
N VAL A 79 3.68 -0.22 2.99
CA VAL A 79 2.64 0.21 2.07
C VAL A 79 1.42 -0.67 2.25
N GLY A 80 0.22 -0.12 2.12
CA GLY A 80 -1.03 -0.85 2.18
C GLY A 80 -1.94 -0.42 1.04
N ILE A 81 -2.71 -1.36 0.50
CA ILE A 81 -3.69 -1.06 -0.55
C ILE A 81 -5.07 -1.43 -0.04
N GLY A 82 -6.02 -0.51 -0.20
CA GLY A 82 -7.39 -0.68 0.23
C GLY A 82 -8.37 -0.34 -0.88
N ILE A 83 -9.49 -1.07 -0.88
CA ILE A 83 -10.63 -0.80 -1.74
C ILE A 83 -11.80 -0.41 -0.84
N GLY A 84 -12.46 0.70 -1.18
CA GLY A 84 -13.66 1.17 -0.51
C GLY A 84 -14.82 1.26 -1.49
N LYS A 85 -16.03 0.99 -1.01
CA LYS A 85 -17.25 1.09 -1.81
C LYS A 85 -18.41 1.65 -1.00
N ASN A 86 -18.91 2.82 -1.37
CA ASN A 86 -20.07 3.46 -0.74
C ASN A 86 -20.94 4.20 -1.77
N GLU A 87 -22.10 4.71 -1.34
CA GLU A 87 -23.01 5.48 -2.20
C GLU A 87 -22.47 6.87 -2.51
N GLU A 88 -21.72 7.46 -1.58
CA GLU A 88 -21.04 8.74 -1.73
C GLU A 88 -19.51 8.56 -1.82
N LYS A 89 -18.82 9.56 -2.37
CA LYS A 89 -17.36 9.51 -2.59
C LYS A 89 -16.56 9.57 -1.30
N ARG A 90 -16.85 10.53 -0.41
CA ARG A 90 -16.11 10.73 0.85
C ARG A 90 -16.10 9.48 1.74
N PRO A 91 -17.25 8.87 2.08
CA PRO A 91 -17.24 7.64 2.89
C PRO A 91 -16.59 6.46 2.16
N ALA A 92 -16.58 6.43 0.82
CA ALA A 92 -15.84 5.41 0.07
C ALA A 92 -14.33 5.55 0.25
N VAL A 93 -13.80 6.79 0.27
CA VAL A 93 -12.38 7.06 0.53
C VAL A 93 -12.01 6.66 1.96
N GLU A 94 -12.79 7.06 2.97
CA GLU A 94 -12.52 6.71 4.37
C GLU A 94 -12.52 5.19 4.59
N SER A 95 -13.49 4.49 3.99
CA SER A 95 -13.53 3.03 4.01
C SER A 95 -12.33 2.39 3.31
N ALA A 96 -11.86 2.99 2.20
CA ALA A 96 -10.67 2.53 1.50
C ALA A 96 -9.40 2.72 2.34
N ILE A 97 -9.22 3.88 2.98
CA ILE A 97 -8.10 4.16 3.89
C ILE A 97 -8.10 3.16 5.05
N ARG A 98 -9.26 2.91 5.65
CA ARG A 98 -9.42 1.92 6.73
C ARG A 98 -8.96 0.52 6.28
N ASN A 99 -9.41 0.07 5.11
CA ASN A 99 -9.02 -1.21 4.54
C ASN A 99 -7.52 -1.25 4.16
N ALA A 100 -6.96 -0.14 3.70
CA ALA A 100 -5.55 -0.05 3.32
C ALA A 100 -4.64 -0.22 4.55
N LYS A 101 -4.99 0.43 5.67
CA LYS A 101 -4.28 0.27 6.95
C LYS A 101 -4.29 -1.17 7.45
N LEU A 102 -5.41 -1.88 7.31
CA LEU A 102 -5.51 -3.30 7.70
C LEU A 102 -4.67 -4.23 6.83
N ASN A 103 -4.40 -3.85 5.58
CA ASN A 103 -3.62 -4.63 4.61
C ASN A 103 -2.23 -4.03 4.39
N LEU A 104 -1.58 -3.59 5.49
CA LEU A 104 -0.21 -3.10 5.43
C LEU A 104 0.75 -4.26 5.14
N ILE A 105 1.68 -4.04 4.24
CA ILE A 105 2.77 -4.96 3.89
C ILE A 105 4.12 -4.27 4.06
N LYS A 106 5.11 -5.06 4.45
CA LYS A 106 6.52 -4.65 4.51
C LYS A 106 7.17 -4.86 3.15
N VAL A 107 7.80 -3.81 2.64
CA VAL A 107 8.53 -3.80 1.38
C VAL A 107 10.03 -3.75 1.70
N PRO A 108 10.81 -4.75 1.26
CA PRO A 108 12.26 -4.71 1.47
C PRO A 108 12.88 -3.64 0.58
N LEU A 109 13.52 -2.65 1.21
CA LEU A 109 14.31 -1.61 0.56
C LEU A 109 15.81 -1.95 0.63
N GLY A 110 16.56 -1.65 -0.42
CA GLY A 110 17.99 -1.90 -0.47
C GLY A 110 18.67 -1.36 -1.74
N CYS A 111 19.97 -1.64 -1.87
CA CYS A 111 20.75 -1.29 -3.06
C CYS A 111 21.13 -2.56 -3.81
N GLY A 112 20.31 -2.96 -4.79
CA GLY A 112 20.54 -4.16 -5.60
C GLY A 112 21.17 -3.90 -6.98
N SER A 113 21.49 -2.65 -7.31
CA SER A 113 21.99 -2.31 -8.64
C SER A 113 23.45 -2.68 -8.77
N TRP A 114 23.83 -3.33 -9.87
CA TRP A 114 25.24 -3.60 -10.19
C TRP A 114 26.06 -2.31 -10.30
N GLU A 115 25.42 -1.19 -10.64
CA GLU A 115 26.04 0.11 -10.86
C GLU A 115 26.19 0.96 -9.60
N CYS A 116 25.62 0.56 -8.44
CA CYS A 116 25.75 1.31 -7.18
C CYS A 116 26.14 0.38 -6.03
N ASN A 117 27.20 0.74 -5.30
CA ASN A 117 27.61 0.07 -4.06
C ASN A 117 27.39 0.95 -2.83
N CYS A 118 26.36 1.79 -2.88
CA CYS A 118 26.13 2.87 -1.94
C CYS A 118 25.55 2.42 -0.58
N ASN A 119 25.17 1.15 -0.42
CA ASN A 119 24.56 0.55 0.80
C ASN A 119 23.35 1.30 1.41
N GLU A 120 22.85 2.35 0.76
CA GLU A 120 21.65 3.09 1.13
C GLU A 120 20.38 2.36 0.68
N ARG A 121 19.30 2.60 1.42
CA ARG A 121 17.96 2.03 1.14
C ARG A 121 17.17 2.95 0.22
N HIS A 122 17.61 3.07 -1.04
CA HIS A 122 16.93 3.92 -2.04
C HIS A 122 16.18 3.13 -3.12
N SER A 123 16.54 1.86 -3.35
CA SER A 123 15.98 1.02 -4.41
C SER A 123 15.46 -0.31 -3.87
N ILE A 124 15.23 -1.27 -4.76
CA ILE A 124 14.82 -2.65 -4.46
C ILE A 124 16.08 -3.52 -4.43
N PRO A 125 16.20 -4.51 -3.51
CA PRO A 125 17.41 -5.32 -3.40
C PRO A 125 17.60 -6.32 -4.55
N ILE A 126 16.52 -6.82 -5.15
CA ILE A 126 16.57 -7.85 -6.20
C ILE A 126 15.54 -7.50 -7.27
N ALA A 127 15.81 -7.83 -8.53
CA ALA A 127 14.81 -7.69 -9.59
C ALA A 127 13.59 -8.60 -9.30
N VAL A 128 12.39 -8.01 -9.30
CA VAL A 128 11.14 -8.71 -9.03
C VAL A 128 10.31 -8.77 -10.31
N LYS A 129 9.89 -9.97 -10.67
CA LYS A 129 8.98 -10.20 -11.80
C LYS A 129 7.67 -10.77 -11.29
N LYS A 130 6.55 -10.10 -11.62
CA LYS A 130 5.21 -10.58 -11.29
C LYS A 130 4.32 -10.56 -12.53
N LYS A 131 3.74 -11.73 -12.83
CA LYS A 131 2.71 -11.88 -13.87
C LYS A 131 1.34 -12.03 -13.23
N LEU A 132 0.38 -11.26 -13.72
CA LEU A 132 -1.03 -11.32 -13.35
C LEU A 132 -1.87 -11.35 -14.64
N LYS A 133 -2.49 -12.50 -14.95
CA LYS A 133 -3.20 -12.73 -16.21
C LYS A 133 -2.30 -12.40 -17.43
N SER A 134 -2.73 -11.45 -18.26
CA SER A 134 -2.00 -10.98 -19.45
C SER A 134 -1.05 -9.81 -19.15
N PHE A 135 -0.98 -9.34 -17.90
CA PHE A 135 -0.12 -8.24 -17.49
C PHE A 135 1.11 -8.78 -16.77
N GLU A 136 2.28 -8.29 -17.13
CA GLU A 136 3.55 -8.62 -16.52
C GLU A 136 4.27 -7.34 -16.10
N LEU A 137 4.59 -7.23 -14.81
CA LEU A 137 5.38 -6.14 -14.23
C LEU A 137 6.75 -6.69 -13.83
N ILE A 138 7.80 -6.03 -14.30
CA ILE A 138 9.19 -6.32 -13.94
C ILE A 138 9.75 -5.06 -13.31
N LEU A 139 10.14 -5.15 -12.05
CA LEU A 139 10.88 -4.11 -11.34
C LEU A 139 12.34 -4.52 -11.28
N LYS A 140 13.23 -3.65 -11.71
CA LYS A 140 14.68 -3.84 -11.61
C LYS A 140 15.29 -2.76 -10.70
N PRO A 141 16.33 -3.11 -9.92
CA PRO A 141 17.06 -2.13 -9.14
C PRO A 141 17.66 -1.06 -10.05
N ALA A 142 17.75 0.17 -9.55
CA ALA A 142 18.32 1.30 -10.28
C ALA A 142 19.45 1.96 -9.45
N PRO A 143 20.46 2.56 -10.12
CA PRO A 143 21.44 3.41 -9.45
C PRO A 143 20.76 4.67 -8.87
N ARG A 144 21.46 5.34 -7.95
CA ARG A 144 20.96 6.54 -7.28
C ARG A 144 20.83 7.71 -8.25
N GLY A 145 19.73 8.46 -8.14
CA GLY A 145 19.51 9.70 -8.90
C GLY A 145 18.76 9.50 -10.22
N LEU A 146 18.25 8.29 -10.47
CA LEU A 146 17.43 7.98 -11.63
C LEU A 146 15.98 8.44 -11.46
N GLY A 147 15.48 8.39 -10.22
CA GLY A 147 14.07 8.55 -9.90
C GLY A 147 13.23 7.32 -10.23
N ILE A 148 11.91 7.47 -10.06
CA ILE A 148 10.94 6.41 -10.29
C ILE A 148 10.52 6.39 -11.76
N SER A 149 11.12 5.52 -12.56
CA SER A 149 10.74 5.33 -13.96
C SER A 149 9.56 4.35 -14.09
N ALA A 150 8.37 4.79 -13.67
CA ALA A 150 7.14 3.99 -13.70
C ALA A 150 5.89 4.77 -14.12
N SER A 151 4.83 4.04 -14.50
CA SER A 151 3.50 4.63 -14.71
C SER A 151 2.98 5.25 -13.42
N GLU A 152 2.19 6.33 -13.51
CA GLU A 152 1.68 7.11 -12.38
C GLU A 152 1.18 6.24 -11.20
N THR A 153 0.28 5.29 -11.45
CA THR A 153 -0.29 4.41 -10.40
C THR A 153 0.77 3.53 -9.72
N VAL A 154 1.76 3.06 -10.46
CA VAL A 154 2.86 2.23 -9.91
C VAL A 154 3.85 3.12 -9.17
N GLY A 155 4.14 4.30 -9.72
CA GLY A 155 5.02 5.28 -9.10
C GLY A 155 4.48 5.82 -7.77
N ALA A 156 3.18 6.07 -7.70
CA ALA A 156 2.43 6.40 -6.49
C ALA A 156 2.71 5.39 -5.35
N VAL A 157 2.50 4.10 -5.64
CA VAL A 157 2.68 3.02 -4.67
C VAL A 157 4.15 2.88 -4.26
N LEU A 158 5.08 2.95 -5.22
CA LEU A 158 6.51 2.84 -4.95
C LEU A 158 7.04 4.01 -4.12
N ARG A 159 6.53 5.23 -4.36
CA ARG A 159 6.84 6.42 -3.57
C ARG A 159 6.38 6.26 -2.13
N LEU A 160 5.13 5.84 -1.93
CA LEU A 160 4.57 5.57 -0.59
C LEU A 160 5.32 4.45 0.15
N ALA A 161 5.89 3.49 -0.58
CA ALA A 161 6.74 2.46 -0.01
C ALA A 161 8.15 2.96 0.35
N GLY A 162 8.56 4.16 -0.07
CA GLY A 162 9.90 4.71 0.20
C GLY A 162 10.95 4.42 -0.88
N VAL A 163 10.54 3.86 -2.03
CA VAL A 163 11.45 3.60 -3.15
C VAL A 163 11.70 4.92 -3.90
N LYS A 164 12.96 5.31 -4.03
CA LYS A 164 13.37 6.53 -4.73
C LYS A 164 13.76 6.27 -6.17
N ASP A 165 14.47 5.16 -6.42
CA ASP A 165 15.00 4.84 -7.74
C ASP A 165 14.61 3.41 -8.13
N VAL A 166 13.98 3.26 -9.30
CA VAL A 166 13.58 1.94 -9.81
C VAL A 166 13.29 1.98 -11.30
N TRP A 167 13.74 0.94 -11.98
CA TRP A 167 13.36 0.67 -13.36
C TRP A 167 12.10 -0.19 -13.38
N SER A 168 11.05 0.28 -14.06
CA SER A 168 9.86 -0.55 -14.29
C SER A 168 9.68 -0.87 -15.77
N PHE A 169 9.43 -2.13 -16.06
CA PHE A 169 9.06 -2.61 -17.37
C PHE A 169 7.70 -3.29 -17.26
N THR A 170 6.76 -2.87 -18.09
CA THR A 170 5.44 -3.52 -18.18
C THR A 170 5.28 -4.18 -19.54
N ARG A 171 4.84 -5.43 -19.55
CA ARG A 171 4.48 -6.16 -20.78
C ARG A 171 3.01 -6.56 -20.73
N GLY A 172 2.35 -6.51 -21.88
CA GLY A 172 0.94 -6.87 -22.03
C GLY A 172 -0.04 -5.69 -21.94
N LYS A 173 -1.33 -5.99 -22.06
CA LYS A 173 -2.39 -4.97 -22.11
C LYS A 173 -2.73 -4.48 -20.70
N ARG A 174 -2.51 -3.19 -20.44
CA ARG A 174 -3.05 -2.49 -19.27
C ARG A 174 -4.56 -2.38 -19.47
N GLY A 175 -5.33 -3.23 -18.78
CA GLY A 175 -6.79 -3.10 -18.77
C GLY A 175 -7.18 -1.87 -17.97
N ASN A 176 -7.88 -0.93 -18.61
CA ASN A 176 -8.46 0.26 -17.97
C ASN A 176 -9.50 -0.08 -16.90
#